data_AF-A0A7X6M478-F1
#
_entry.id   AF-A0A7X6M478-F1
#
_cell.length_a   1.000
_cell.length_b   1.000
_cell.length_c   1.000
_cell.angle_alpha   90.00
_cell.angle_beta   90.00
_cell.angle_gamma   90.00
#
_symmetry.space_group_name_H-M   'P 1'
#
loop_
_entity.id
_entity.type
_entity.pdbx_description
1 polymer ?
#
loop_
_entity_poly.entity_id
_entity_poly.type
_entity_poly.pdbx_seq_one_letter_code
_entity_poly.pdbx_strand_id
1 'polypeptide(L)'
;MALKDLRFEVPFHVAFEKGLVLVGEIEPDTEYNQNRNAPARQKVDPVTGLRQWKATATNPAETNPKKSSIQVIFLADVAPVPSTPEVLPGMRSIVLENVTLQP
;
A
#
# COMPACT_ATOMS: atom_id res chain seq x y z
N MET A 1 9.00 14.86 -18.14
CA MET A 1 8.24 13.70 -17.64
C MET A 1 9.20 12.55 -17.33
N ALA A 2 10.00 12.61 -16.26
CA ALA A 2 11.04 11.58 -16.00
C ALA A 2 11.00 10.97 -14.59
N LEU A 3 10.28 11.58 -13.62
CA LEU A 3 10.26 11.11 -12.22
C LEU A 3 9.03 10.28 -11.85
N LYS A 4 7.98 10.29 -12.68
CA LYS A 4 6.68 9.67 -12.33
C LYS A 4 6.72 8.14 -12.31
N ASP A 5 7.69 7.53 -12.99
CA ASP A 5 7.84 6.07 -13.05
C ASP A 5 9.11 5.60 -12.34
N LEU A 6 9.81 6.50 -11.66
CA LEU A 6 11.04 6.17 -10.95
C LEU A 6 10.71 5.46 -9.65
N ARG A 7 11.16 4.20 -9.55
CA ARG A 7 10.99 3.35 -8.37
C ARG A 7 12.35 2.93 -7.87
N PHE A 8 12.61 3.15 -6.59
CA PHE A 8 13.83 2.70 -5.93
C PHE A 8 13.49 1.53 -5.01
N GLU A 9 14.14 0.39 -5.23
CA GLU A 9 14.03 -0.73 -4.32
C GLU A 9 14.73 -0.41 -3.00
N VAL A 10 14.07 -0.70 -1.90
CA VAL A 10 14.61 -0.52 -0.56
C VAL A 10 14.23 -1.72 0.31
N PRO A 11 15.16 -2.28 1.11
CA PRO A 11 14.80 -3.31 2.07
C PRO A 11 13.75 -2.77 3.06
N PHE A 12 12.69 -3.53 3.32
CA PHE A 12 11.58 -3.08 4.18
C PHE A 12 12.03 -2.56 5.54
N HIS A 13 12.95 -3.27 6.21
CA HIS A 13 13.46 -2.89 7.53
C HIS A 13 14.36 -1.65 7.50
N VAL A 14 14.90 -1.27 6.34
CA VAL A 14 15.64 -0.02 6.16
C VAL A 14 14.66 1.15 6.02
N ALA A 15 13.55 0.95 5.30
CA ALA A 15 12.51 1.98 5.15
C ALA A 15 11.64 2.13 6.42
N PHE A 16 11.37 1.03 7.13
CA PHE A 16 10.47 0.95 8.27
C PHE A 16 11.10 0.12 9.40
N GLU A 17 12.00 0.73 10.17
CA GLU A 17 12.76 0.08 11.24
C GLU A 17 11.89 -0.64 12.29
N LYS A 18 10.70 -0.11 12.58
CA LYS A 18 9.73 -0.68 13.53
C LYS A 18 8.63 -1.50 12.86
N GLY A 19 8.78 -1.76 11.56
CA GLY A 19 7.75 -2.35 10.72
C GLY A 19 6.57 -1.40 10.48
N LEU A 20 5.47 -1.96 9.96
CA LEU A 20 4.23 -1.26 9.70
C LEU A 20 3.07 -1.97 10.38
N VAL A 21 2.08 -1.19 10.80
CA VAL A 21 0.80 -1.72 11.28
C VAL A 21 -0.25 -1.44 10.21
N LEU A 22 -0.73 -2.48 9.55
CA LEU A 22 -1.89 -2.39 8.66
C LEU A 22 -3.13 -2.04 9.48
N VAL A 23 -3.94 -1.11 8.97
CA VAL A 23 -5.21 -0.70 9.56
C VAL A 23 -6.32 -0.87 8.53
N GLY A 24 -7.29 -1.73 8.86
CA GLY A 24 -8.40 -2.10 7.99
C GLY A 24 -8.03 -3.17 6.95
N GLU A 25 -8.81 -3.20 5.89
CA GLU A 25 -8.71 -4.19 4.82
C GLU A 25 -7.83 -3.69 3.65
N ILE A 26 -7.36 -4.66 2.85
CA ILE A 26 -6.71 -4.39 1.58
C ILE A 26 -7.81 -4.33 0.51
N GLU A 27 -7.95 -3.17 -0.13
CA GLU A 27 -9.05 -2.90 -1.08
C GLU A 27 -8.54 -2.65 -2.50
N PRO A 28 -9.35 -2.86 -3.55
CA PRO A 28 -9.00 -2.47 -4.91
C PRO A 28 -8.67 -0.96 -4.97
N ASP A 29 -7.52 -0.58 -5.55
CA ASP A 29 -7.29 0.83 -5.86
C ASP A 29 -7.99 1.20 -7.16
N THR A 30 -9.07 1.96 -7.05
CA THR A 30 -9.94 2.31 -8.18
C THR A 30 -9.60 3.67 -8.78
N GLU A 31 -9.81 3.79 -10.09
CA GLU A 31 -9.76 5.06 -10.80
C GLU A 31 -10.82 6.02 -10.24
N TYR A 32 -10.45 7.29 -10.14
CA TYR A 32 -11.42 8.32 -9.82
C TYR A 32 -12.43 8.44 -10.96
N ASN A 33 -13.71 8.23 -10.65
CA ASN A 33 -14.79 8.36 -11.62
C ASN A 33 -15.67 9.56 -11.28
N GLN A 34 -15.83 10.48 -12.23
CA GLN A 34 -16.74 11.62 -12.09
C GLN A 34 -18.20 11.17 -12.02
N ASN A 35 -18.55 10.09 -12.72
CA ASN A 35 -19.87 9.49 -12.68
C ASN A 35 -19.90 8.40 -11.60
N ARG A 36 -20.51 8.68 -10.44
CA ARG A 36 -20.63 7.74 -9.33
C ARG A 36 -21.41 6.46 -9.64
N ASN A 37 -22.23 6.47 -10.69
CA ASN A 37 -23.03 5.31 -11.10
C ASN A 37 -22.31 4.41 -12.11
N ALA A 38 -21.17 4.85 -12.66
CA ALA A 38 -20.40 4.03 -13.57
C ALA A 38 -19.61 2.97 -12.80
N PRO A 39 -19.41 1.77 -13.39
CA PRO A 39 -18.66 0.70 -12.74
C PRO A 39 -17.26 1.16 -12.31
N ALA A 40 -16.88 0.85 -11.08
CA ALA A 40 -15.55 1.14 -10.59
C ALA A 40 -14.52 0.33 -11.38
N ARG A 41 -13.49 1.02 -11.90
CA ARG A 41 -12.37 0.38 -12.60
C ARG A 41 -11.18 0.33 -11.66
N GLN A 42 -10.66 -0.85 -11.41
CA GLN A 42 -9.43 -1.02 -10.65
C GLN A 42 -8.25 -0.61 -11.52
N LYS A 43 -7.31 0.14 -10.94
CA LYS A 43 -6.08 0.54 -11.60
C LYS A 43 -5.19 -0.67 -11.83
N VAL A 44 -4.46 -0.61 -12.93
CA VAL A 44 -3.42 -1.56 -13.28
C VAL A 44 -2.10 -0.81 -13.34
N ASP A 45 -1.07 -1.39 -12.77
CA ASP A 45 0.27 -0.84 -12.80
C ASP A 45 0.86 -0.90 -14.22
N PRO A 46 1.27 0.24 -14.81
CA PRO A 46 1.73 0.26 -16.20
C PRO A 46 3.07 -0.46 -16.42
N VAL A 47 3.86 -0.68 -15.36
CA VAL A 47 5.17 -1.33 -15.43
C VAL A 47 5.04 -2.85 -15.34
N THR A 48 4.26 -3.34 -14.38
CA THR A 48 4.12 -4.78 -14.11
C THR A 48 2.89 -5.41 -14.77
N GLY A 49 1.89 -4.62 -15.14
CA GLY A 49 0.60 -5.13 -15.63
C GLY A 49 -0.31 -5.71 -14.53
N LEU A 50 0.12 -5.67 -13.27
CA LEU A 50 -0.63 -6.21 -12.13
C LEU A 50 -1.68 -5.23 -11.63
N ARG A 51 -2.75 -5.76 -11.01
CA ARG A 51 -3.77 -4.93 -10.38
C ARG A 51 -3.20 -4.24 -9.14
N GLN A 52 -3.62 -2.98 -8.93
CA GLN A 52 -3.26 -2.21 -7.75
C GLN A 52 -4.29 -2.46 -6.64
N TRP A 53 -3.78 -2.78 -5.46
CA TRP A 53 -4.53 -2.83 -4.23
C TRP A 53 -3.97 -1.79 -3.29
N LYS A 54 -4.82 -1.15 -2.50
CA LYS A 54 -4.41 -0.15 -1.52
C LYS A 54 -4.81 -0.57 -0.13
N ALA A 55 -4.00 -0.17 0.83
CA ALA A 55 -4.39 -0.20 2.22
C ALA A 55 -3.73 0.94 2.99
N THR A 56 -4.26 1.19 4.18
CA THR A 56 -3.67 2.16 5.10
C THR A 56 -2.76 1.44 6.07
N ALA A 57 -1.54 1.92 6.23
CA ALA A 57 -0.62 1.42 7.25
C ALA A 57 -0.10 2.58 8.10
N THR A 58 0.15 2.30 9.36
CA THR A 58 0.78 3.22 10.30
C THR A 58 2.24 2.85 10.46
N ASN A 59 3.15 3.83 10.30
CA ASN A 59 4.56 3.72 10.64
C ASN A 59 4.80 4.12 12.11
N PRO A 60 5.11 3.17 13.02
CA PRO A 60 5.33 3.47 14.44
C PRO A 60 6.65 4.23 14.72
N ALA A 61 7.55 4.33 13.74
CA ALA A 61 8.80 5.08 13.88
C ALA A 61 8.62 6.57 13.57
N GLU A 62 7.54 6.96 12.89
CA GLU A 62 7.27 8.36 12.56
C GLU A 62 6.72 9.12 13.77
N THR A 63 7.40 10.20 14.14
CA THR A 63 7.04 11.04 15.29
C THR A 63 6.03 12.13 14.94
N ASN A 64 5.94 12.50 13.66
CA ASN A 64 4.94 13.44 13.17
C ASN A 64 3.62 12.70 12.88
N PRO A 65 2.56 12.92 13.67
CA PRO A 65 1.30 12.19 13.52
C PRO A 65 0.61 12.44 12.17
N LYS A 66 0.93 13.54 11.47
CA LYS A 66 0.39 13.81 10.13
C LYS A 66 1.03 12.96 9.04
N LYS A 67 2.18 12.34 9.32
CA LYS A 67 2.95 11.51 8.38
C LYS A 67 2.98 10.02 8.77
N SER A 68 2.51 9.68 9.96
CA SER A 68 2.54 8.30 10.45
C SER A 68 1.61 7.39 9.66
N SER A 69 0.51 7.92 9.11
CA SER A 69 -0.38 7.18 8.23
C SER A 69 0.11 7.27 6.78
N ILE A 70 0.36 6.12 6.18
CA ILE A 70 0.80 5.98 4.79
C ILE A 70 -0.17 5.09 4.01
N GLN A 71 -0.35 5.40 2.74
CA GLN A 71 -1.01 4.50 1.81
C GLN A 71 0.03 3.53 1.22
N VAL A 72 -0.23 2.24 1.38
CA VAL A 72 0.57 1.18 0.76
C VAL A 72 -0.15 0.71 -0.48
N ILE A 73 0.56 0.63 -1.60
CA ILE A 73 0.06 0.03 -2.85
C ILE A 73 0.70 -1.34 -3.02
N PHE A 74 -0.13 -2.38 -3.14
CA PHE A 74 0.28 -3.74 -3.44
C PHE A 74 0.00 -4.04 -4.92
N LEU A 75 0.91 -4.76 -5.56
CA LEU A 75 0.77 -5.20 -6.95
C LEU A 75 0.57 -6.71 -6.97
N ALA A 76 -0.63 -7.16 -7.32
CA ALA A 76 -0.99 -8.57 -7.34
C ALA A 76 -2.22 -8.84 -8.22
N ASP A 77 -2.32 -10.03 -8.81
CA ASP A 77 -3.50 -10.42 -9.61
C ASP A 77 -4.78 -10.56 -8.76
N VAL A 78 -4.63 -10.93 -7.49
CA VAL A 78 -5.71 -11.12 -6.51
C VAL A 78 -5.42 -10.33 -5.24
N ALA A 79 -6.45 -10.11 -4.42
CA ALA A 79 -6.32 -9.40 -3.15
C ALA A 79 -5.27 -10.08 -2.26
N PRO A 80 -4.21 -9.37 -1.85
CA PRO A 80 -3.27 -9.90 -0.87
C PRO A 80 -3.99 -10.19 0.44
N VAL A 81 -3.67 -11.32 1.08
CA VAL A 81 -4.19 -11.69 2.40
C VAL A 81 -3.03 -11.66 3.38
N PRO A 82 -3.04 -10.77 4.39
CA PRO A 82 -1.99 -10.74 5.40
C PRO A 82 -1.98 -12.03 6.21
N SER A 83 -0.81 -12.63 6.36
CA SER A 83 -0.62 -13.90 7.10
C SER A 83 -0.50 -13.72 8.62
N THR A 84 -0.31 -12.48 9.08
CA THR A 84 -0.16 -12.16 10.49
C THR A 84 -1.51 -12.05 11.20
N PRO A 85 -1.60 -12.53 12.46
CA PRO A 85 -2.80 -12.39 13.25
C PRO A 85 -3.05 -10.93 13.64
N GLU A 86 -4.31 -10.60 13.87
CA GLU A 86 -4.69 -9.30 14.39
C GLU A 86 -4.26 -9.13 15.84
N VAL A 87 -3.71 -7.96 16.15
CA VAL A 87 -3.40 -7.55 17.53
C VAL A 87 -4.56 -6.79 18.17
N LEU A 88 -5.36 -6.12 17.34
CA LEU A 88 -6.66 -5.51 17.64
C LEU A 88 -7.55 -5.71 16.41
N PRO A 89 -8.88 -5.67 16.53
CA PRO A 89 -9.78 -5.80 15.38
C PRO A 89 -9.40 -4.86 14.22
N GLY A 90 -9.08 -5.43 13.06
CA GLY A 90 -8.64 -4.69 11.87
C GLY A 90 -7.23 -4.11 11.95
N MET A 91 -6.41 -4.46 12.94
CA MET A 91 -5.03 -3.98 13.08
C MET A 91 -4.07 -5.16 13.18
N ARG A 92 -3.06 -5.19 12.31
CA ARG A 92 -2.06 -6.26 12.27
C ARG A 92 -0.69 -5.73 11.86
N SER A 93 0.36 -6.34 12.42
CA SER A 93 1.73 -6.04 12.00
C SER A 93 2.00 -6.65 10.64
N ILE A 94 2.65 -5.94 9.74
CA ILE A 94 2.99 -6.45 8.40
C ILE A 94 4.47 -6.27 8.09
N VAL A 95 4.99 -7.17 7.27
CA VAL A 95 6.29 -7.07 6.61
C VAL A 95 6.02 -7.08 5.11
N LEU A 96 6.61 -6.15 4.38
CA LEU A 96 6.45 -6.05 2.93
C LEU A 96 7.67 -6.64 2.24
N GLU A 97 7.43 -7.33 1.13
CA GLU A 97 8.48 -7.81 0.23
C GLU A 97 8.56 -6.89 -0.99
N ASN A 98 9.74 -6.81 -1.61
CA ASN A 98 9.97 -6.06 -2.86
C ASN A 98 9.50 -4.59 -2.78
N VAL A 99 9.80 -3.91 -1.67
CA VAL A 99 9.35 -2.54 -1.43
C VAL A 99 10.02 -1.58 -2.39
N THR A 100 9.21 -0.81 -3.10
CA THR A 100 9.68 0.30 -3.93
C THR A 100 9.18 1.64 -3.39
N LEU A 101 10.06 2.63 -3.32
CA LEU A 101 9.68 4.01 -3.03
C LEU A 101 9.56 4.81 -4.33
N GLN A 102 8.52 5.62 -4.39
CA GLN A 102 8.29 6.58 -5.47
C GLN A 102 8.34 8.00 -4.86
N PRO A 103 9.21 8.90 -5.36
CA PRO A 103 9.39 10.25 -4.83
C PRO A 103 8.26 11.22 -5.18
#